data_AF-A0AAV2ZFQ3-F1
#
_entry.id   AF-A0AAV2ZFQ3-F1
#
_cell.length_a   1.000
_cell.length_b   1.000
_cell.length_c   1.000
_cell.angle_alpha   90.00
_cell.angle_beta   90.00
_cell.angle_gamma   90.00
#
_symmetry.space_group_name_H-M   'P 1'
#
loop_
_entity.id
_entity.type
_entity.pdbx_description
1 polymer ?
#
loop_
_entity_poly.entity_id
_entity_poly.type
_entity_poly.pdbx_seq_one_letter_code
_entity_poly.pdbx_strand_id
1 'polypeptide(L)'
;MASQLCIRRWTTKHVAKWLREEGFCDYVDLLCNKHRLDGTALMALTEYDLRSPPLEIKVLGDIKRLMLSIRKLQKQHASVLEELGLSTEASPGTLSLSAPSTPDWLCNGELIRDYDGHGADSNVEPHQYSNGKNKHLPKRLDPEYWKTAISCVYVFIVFGFTSFVMVIVHDRVPDMQTYPPLPDIFLDSVPRIPWAFAMTEMCGVVLCYIWLLVLLLHKHRSILLRRLCSLMGTVFLLRCITMFVTSLSVPGEHLQCSGKLYDNMWAKLQRAFAIWSGFGMTLTGVHTCGDYMFSGHTVVLTMLNFFVTEYTPRSWNFLHTLSWVLNLFGIFFILAAHEHYSIDVFIAFYITTRLFLYYHTLANTRAYQQSRRARIWFPMFSFFECNVKGPVPNEYCWPFSRPIFMKNILG
;
A
#
# COMPACT_ATOMS: atom_id res chain seq x y z
N MET A 1 -29.87 45.55 -38.43
CA MET A 1 -28.49 45.41 -37.91
C MET A 1 -28.29 46.36 -36.73
N ALA A 2 -28.93 46.08 -35.59
CA ALA A 2 -28.89 46.96 -34.42
C ALA A 2 -28.94 46.11 -33.15
N SER A 3 -27.84 45.44 -32.77
CA SER A 3 -27.70 44.80 -31.44
C SER A 3 -26.33 44.11 -31.24
N GLN A 4 -25.22 44.86 -31.35
CA GLN A 4 -23.99 44.52 -30.62
C GLN A 4 -23.75 45.60 -29.55
N LEU A 5 -24.79 45.84 -28.74
CA LEU A 5 -24.66 46.66 -27.54
C LEU A 5 -23.73 45.92 -26.59
N CYS A 6 -22.60 46.56 -26.25
CA CYS A 6 -21.62 46.08 -25.27
C CYS A 6 -22.34 45.50 -24.05
N ILE A 7 -22.05 44.23 -23.71
CA ILE A 7 -22.71 43.49 -22.62
C ILE A 7 -22.66 44.24 -21.28
N ARG A 8 -21.66 45.12 -21.08
CA ARG A 8 -21.57 46.04 -19.94
C ARG A 8 -22.75 47.00 -19.79
N ARG A 9 -23.43 47.33 -20.89
CA ARG A 9 -24.59 48.23 -20.90
C ARG A 9 -25.90 47.48 -20.72
N TRP A 10 -25.87 46.15 -20.56
CA TRP A 10 -27.09 45.38 -20.34
C TRP A 10 -27.62 45.66 -18.94
N THR A 11 -28.79 46.28 -18.92
CA THR A 11 -29.59 46.39 -17.69
C THR A 11 -30.34 45.09 -17.42
N THR A 12 -30.97 44.99 -16.23
CA THR A 12 -31.82 43.84 -15.86
C THR A 12 -32.91 43.53 -16.90
N LYS A 13 -33.40 44.54 -17.63
CA LYS A 13 -34.38 44.35 -18.72
C LYS A 13 -33.78 43.64 -19.94
N HIS A 14 -32.50 43.88 -20.24
CA HIS A 14 -31.78 43.22 -21.33
C HIS A 14 -31.46 41.76 -20.97
N VAL A 15 -31.03 41.52 -19.73
CA VAL A 15 -30.83 40.16 -19.19
C VAL A 15 -32.14 39.37 -19.19
N ALA A 16 -33.26 39.99 -18.77
CA ALA A 16 -34.59 39.37 -18.80
C ALA A 16 -35.05 39.01 -20.22
N LYS A 17 -34.69 39.82 -21.22
CA LYS A 17 -34.98 39.52 -22.63
C LYS A 17 -34.14 38.33 -23.12
N TRP A 18 -32.85 38.33 -22.81
CA TRP A 18 -31.94 37.24 -23.16
C TRP A 18 -32.34 35.91 -22.50
N LEU A 19 -32.73 35.92 -21.22
CA LEU A 19 -33.22 34.72 -20.52
C LEU A 19 -34.47 34.13 -21.19
N ARG A 20 -35.39 34.96 -21.68
CA ARG A 20 -36.57 34.49 -22.43
C ARG A 20 -36.19 33.88 -23.79
N GLU A 21 -35.24 34.47 -24.49
CA GLU A 21 -34.74 33.96 -25.78
C GLU A 21 -34.00 32.62 -25.64
N GLU A 22 -33.29 32.40 -24.52
CA GLU A 22 -32.61 31.14 -24.20
C GLU A 22 -33.52 30.09 -23.53
N GLY A 23 -34.81 30.40 -23.31
CA GLY A 23 -35.80 29.46 -22.80
C GLY A 23 -35.91 29.37 -21.26
N PHE A 24 -35.39 30.33 -20.52
CA PHE A 24 -35.42 30.39 -19.04
C PHE A 24 -36.45 31.42 -18.51
N CYS A 25 -37.68 31.41 -19.04
CA CYS A 25 -38.74 32.36 -18.67
C CYS A 25 -39.06 32.34 -17.17
N ASP A 26 -39.09 31.16 -16.56
CA ASP A 26 -39.47 30.95 -15.15
C ASP A 26 -38.46 31.56 -14.16
N TYR A 27 -37.21 31.76 -14.61
CA TYR A 27 -36.14 32.32 -13.79
C TYR A 27 -35.98 33.84 -13.94
N VAL A 28 -36.76 34.49 -14.81
CA VAL A 28 -36.68 35.95 -15.01
C VAL A 28 -37.03 36.72 -13.76
N ASP A 29 -38.09 36.33 -13.05
CA ASP A 29 -38.50 37.01 -11.82
C ASP A 29 -37.47 36.85 -10.70
N LEU A 30 -36.91 35.64 -10.58
CA LEU A 30 -35.86 35.36 -9.61
C LEU A 30 -34.58 36.15 -9.93
N LEU A 31 -34.03 35.96 -11.13
CA LEU A 31 -32.72 36.48 -11.50
C LEU A 31 -32.73 38.00 -11.74
N CYS A 32 -33.75 38.54 -12.42
CA CYS A 32 -33.79 39.94 -12.82
C CYS A 32 -34.62 40.84 -11.90
N ASN A 33 -35.76 40.37 -11.39
CA ASN A 33 -36.63 41.20 -10.53
C ASN A 33 -36.22 41.13 -9.05
N LYS A 34 -35.89 39.94 -8.54
CA LYS A 34 -35.47 39.75 -7.14
C LYS A 34 -33.98 40.00 -6.92
N HIS A 35 -33.11 39.40 -7.75
CA HIS A 35 -31.65 39.49 -7.59
C HIS A 35 -30.97 40.54 -8.48
N ARG A 36 -31.74 41.25 -9.32
CA ARG A 36 -31.29 42.40 -10.13
C ARG A 36 -30.01 42.13 -10.94
N LEU A 37 -29.88 40.95 -11.52
CA LEU A 37 -28.74 40.59 -12.36
C LEU A 37 -28.67 41.46 -13.63
N ASP A 38 -27.57 42.19 -13.76
CA ASP A 38 -27.19 42.95 -14.95
C ASP A 38 -26.18 42.17 -15.81
N GLY A 39 -25.77 42.72 -16.96
CA GLY A 39 -24.86 42.00 -17.88
C GLY A 39 -23.51 41.64 -17.27
N THR A 40 -22.99 42.48 -16.37
CA THR A 40 -21.71 42.25 -15.70
C THR A 40 -21.85 41.12 -14.67
N ALA A 41 -22.91 41.17 -13.85
CA ALA A 41 -23.18 40.13 -12.87
C ALA A 41 -23.51 38.78 -13.52
N LEU A 42 -24.22 38.77 -14.65
CA LEU A 42 -24.47 37.56 -15.45
C LEU A 42 -23.17 36.91 -15.94
N MET A 43 -22.19 37.72 -16.34
CA MET A 43 -20.89 37.24 -16.82
C MET A 43 -19.99 36.72 -15.69
N ALA A 44 -20.18 37.19 -14.45
CA ALA A 44 -19.44 36.74 -13.27
C ALA A 44 -20.06 35.51 -12.58
N LEU A 45 -21.23 35.05 -13.06
CA LEU A 45 -22.05 34.08 -12.36
C LEU A 45 -21.45 32.66 -12.44
N THR A 46 -21.29 32.01 -11.28
CA THR A 46 -20.73 30.65 -11.20
C THR A 46 -21.81 29.60 -10.97
N GLU A 47 -21.44 28.33 -11.19
CA GLU A 47 -22.33 27.20 -10.90
C GLU A 47 -22.65 27.10 -9.39
N TYR A 48 -21.76 27.58 -8.52
CA TYR A 48 -22.00 27.63 -7.08
C TYR A 48 -23.13 28.61 -6.75
N ASP A 49 -23.10 29.80 -7.35
CA ASP A 49 -24.08 30.88 -7.08
C ASP A 49 -25.51 30.49 -7.47
N LEU A 50 -25.68 29.66 -8.50
CA LEU A 50 -26.99 29.13 -8.88
C LEU A 50 -27.54 28.10 -7.88
N ARG A 51 -26.66 27.38 -7.17
CA ARG A 51 -27.01 26.27 -6.27
C ARG A 51 -27.16 26.69 -4.83
N SER A 52 -26.37 27.67 -4.39
CA SER A 52 -26.35 28.16 -3.02
C SER A 52 -27.30 29.34 -2.84
N PRO A 53 -27.68 29.68 -1.60
CA PRO A 53 -28.32 30.96 -1.31
C PRO A 53 -27.45 32.11 -1.84
N PRO A 54 -28.03 33.10 -2.54
CA PRO A 54 -29.44 33.46 -2.45
C PRO A 54 -30.35 32.98 -3.60
N LEU A 55 -29.83 32.27 -4.62
CA LEU A 55 -30.60 31.85 -5.81
C LEU A 55 -31.31 30.50 -5.63
N GLU A 56 -30.64 29.52 -5.01
CA GLU A 56 -31.21 28.21 -4.64
C GLU A 56 -32.04 27.51 -5.75
N ILE A 57 -31.52 27.44 -6.98
CA ILE A 57 -32.21 26.73 -8.06
C ILE A 57 -32.18 25.22 -7.76
N LYS A 58 -33.36 24.62 -7.55
CA LYS A 58 -33.48 23.22 -7.12
C LYS A 58 -33.33 22.21 -8.26
N VAL A 59 -33.58 22.62 -9.50
CA VAL A 59 -33.55 21.73 -10.67
C VAL A 59 -32.16 21.71 -11.29
N LEU A 60 -31.44 20.60 -11.11
CA LEU A 60 -30.07 20.44 -11.62
C LEU A 60 -29.97 20.57 -13.15
N GLY A 61 -30.99 20.12 -13.88
CA GLY A 61 -31.04 20.22 -15.33
C GLY A 61 -31.00 21.67 -15.82
N ASP A 62 -31.75 22.55 -15.17
CA ASP A 62 -31.83 23.96 -15.52
C ASP A 62 -30.56 24.71 -15.13
N ILE A 63 -29.95 24.37 -13.98
CA ILE A 63 -28.62 24.89 -13.60
C ILE A 63 -27.59 24.59 -14.68
N LYS A 64 -27.53 23.33 -15.14
CA LYS A 64 -26.55 22.93 -16.16
C LYS A 64 -26.80 23.59 -17.51
N ARG A 65 -28.06 23.70 -17.95
CA ARG A 65 -28.41 24.37 -19.22
C ARG A 65 -28.12 25.87 -19.16
N LEU A 66 -28.48 26.54 -18.06
CA LEU A 66 -28.23 27.96 -17.86
C LEU A 66 -26.73 28.27 -17.83
N MET A 67 -25.93 27.47 -17.12
CA MET A 67 -24.47 27.63 -17.14
C MET A 67 -23.84 27.43 -18.51
N LEU A 68 -24.41 26.56 -19.36
CA LEU A 68 -23.94 26.39 -20.74
C LEU A 68 -24.24 27.64 -21.59
N SER A 69 -25.45 28.22 -21.46
CA SER A 69 -25.82 29.46 -22.14
C SER A 69 -24.96 30.64 -21.67
N ILE A 70 -24.67 30.75 -20.36
CA ILE A 70 -23.77 31.77 -19.79
C ILE A 70 -22.34 31.60 -20.33
N ARG A 71 -21.80 30.37 -20.38
CA ARG A 71 -20.47 30.12 -20.95
C ARG A 71 -20.38 30.44 -22.44
N LYS A 72 -21.45 30.18 -23.19
CA LYS A 72 -21.56 30.57 -24.61
C LYS A 72 -21.52 32.10 -24.76
N LEU A 73 -22.24 32.81 -23.89
CA LEU A 73 -22.24 34.28 -23.84
C LEU A 73 -20.86 34.84 -23.44
N GLN A 74 -20.21 34.24 -22.44
CA GLN A 74 -18.84 34.58 -22.02
C GLN A 74 -17.84 34.45 -23.17
N LYS A 75 -17.93 33.35 -23.94
CA LYS A 75 -17.07 33.11 -25.10
C LYS A 75 -17.30 34.13 -26.22
N GLN A 76 -18.54 34.59 -26.42
CA GLN A 76 -18.87 35.60 -27.42
C GLN A 76 -18.37 37.01 -27.04
N HIS A 77 -18.19 37.27 -25.73
CA HIS A 77 -17.77 38.56 -25.19
C HIS A 77 -16.44 38.47 -24.42
N ALA A 78 -15.50 37.67 -24.91
CA ALA A 78 -14.22 37.38 -24.23
C ALA A 78 -13.40 38.65 -23.94
N SER A 79 -13.36 39.63 -24.85
CA SER A 79 -12.63 40.89 -24.66
C SER A 79 -13.18 41.73 -23.49
N VAL A 80 -14.48 41.66 -23.22
CA VAL A 80 -15.12 42.38 -22.12
C VAL A 80 -14.83 41.69 -20.78
N LEU A 81 -14.71 40.37 -20.80
CA LEU A 81 -14.41 39.53 -19.64
C LEU A 81 -12.94 39.71 -19.20
N GLU A 82 -12.02 39.86 -20.15
CA GLU A 82 -10.60 40.13 -19.92
C GLU A 82 -10.37 41.50 -19.26
N GLU A 83 -11.06 42.55 -19.73
CA GLU A 83 -11.01 43.87 -19.11
C GLU A 83 -11.68 43.92 -17.71
N LEU A 84 -12.58 42.99 -17.37
CA LEU A 84 -13.19 42.89 -16.03
C LEU A 84 -12.31 42.14 -15.02
N GLY A 85 -11.11 41.69 -15.43
CA GLY A 85 -10.23 40.88 -14.58
C GLY A 85 -10.77 39.48 -14.28
N LEU A 86 -11.79 39.05 -15.02
CA LEU A 86 -12.46 37.74 -14.89
C LEU A 86 -12.01 36.79 -16.00
N SER A 87 -10.74 36.84 -16.40
CA SER A 87 -10.22 36.03 -17.50
C SER A 87 -10.41 34.54 -17.20
N THR A 88 -11.30 33.89 -17.95
CA THR A 88 -11.24 32.44 -18.14
C THR A 88 -10.06 32.19 -19.06
N GLU A 89 -8.91 31.79 -18.51
CA GLU A 89 -7.79 31.37 -19.34
C GLU A 89 -8.23 30.23 -20.28
N ALA A 90 -8.24 30.53 -21.57
CA ALA A 90 -8.12 29.57 -22.63
C ALA A 90 -7.15 30.13 -23.66
N SER A 91 -5.85 29.78 -23.57
CA SER A 91 -4.89 30.05 -24.65
C SER A 91 -3.71 29.08 -24.58
N PRO A 92 -3.10 28.71 -25.73
CA PRO A 92 -3.69 27.75 -26.66
C PRO A 92 -2.76 26.55 -26.76
N GLY A 93 -3.08 25.49 -26.01
CA GLY A 93 -2.04 24.56 -25.59
C GLY A 93 -1.28 25.12 -24.39
N THR A 94 -0.45 24.24 -23.81
CA THR A 94 0.48 24.49 -22.70
C THR A 94 -0.09 24.23 -21.28
N LEU A 95 0.44 23.16 -20.64
CA LEU A 95 0.68 22.95 -19.18
C LEU A 95 -0.47 23.22 -18.18
N SER A 96 -1.19 22.21 -17.66
CA SER A 96 -0.94 21.44 -16.42
C SER A 96 -1.07 22.18 -15.06
N LEU A 97 -2.10 21.74 -14.30
CA LEU A 97 -2.12 21.35 -12.87
C LEU A 97 -1.74 22.33 -11.72
N SER A 98 -2.76 22.57 -10.88
CA SER A 98 -2.77 22.62 -9.39
C SER A 98 -1.94 23.65 -8.60
N ALA A 99 -2.69 24.51 -7.88
CA ALA A 99 -2.71 24.75 -6.42
C ALA A 99 -1.39 24.88 -5.62
N PRO A 100 -1.35 25.76 -4.61
CA PRO A 100 -1.56 25.30 -3.21
C PRO A 100 -2.44 26.29 -2.39
N SER A 101 -3.48 25.86 -1.66
CA SER A 101 -3.54 25.11 -0.39
C SER A 101 -3.12 25.91 0.85
N THR A 102 -4.13 26.38 1.60
CA THR A 102 -4.43 26.12 3.04
C THR A 102 -3.31 26.30 4.09
N PRO A 103 -3.60 26.71 5.34
CA PRO A 103 -4.01 25.75 6.40
C PRO A 103 -5.00 26.34 7.45
N ASP A 104 -6.05 25.69 7.94
CA ASP A 104 -6.27 24.38 8.63
C ASP A 104 -6.50 24.63 10.12
N TRP A 105 -7.49 23.95 10.73
CA TRP A 105 -7.46 23.35 12.09
C TRP A 105 -8.75 22.50 12.25
N LEU A 106 -8.80 21.18 12.02
CA LEU A 106 -8.09 20.01 12.56
C LEU A 106 -8.71 19.45 13.86
N CYS A 107 -9.18 18.20 13.80
CA CYS A 107 -9.07 17.27 14.93
C CYS A 107 -7.74 16.52 14.82
N ASN A 108 -6.70 17.11 15.39
CA ASN A 108 -5.94 16.58 16.53
C ASN A 108 -4.64 17.39 16.64
N GLY A 109 -4.24 17.64 17.89
CA GLY A 109 -3.15 18.52 18.30
C GLY A 109 -1.85 18.29 17.53
N GLU A 110 -0.93 19.24 17.50
CA GLU A 110 -0.48 20.09 18.58
C GLU A 110 0.35 21.24 17.96
N LEU A 111 0.30 22.38 18.65
CA LEU A 111 1.41 23.29 18.96
C LEU A 111 2.39 23.74 17.84
N ILE A 112 2.09 24.96 17.37
CA ILE A 112 2.97 26.11 17.08
C ILE A 112 4.47 25.94 17.44
N ARG A 113 5.35 26.25 16.48
CA ARG A 113 6.52 27.15 16.70
C ARG A 113 7.16 27.62 15.39
N ASP A 114 7.18 28.94 15.24
CA ASP A 114 7.88 29.75 14.24
C ASP A 114 9.40 29.56 14.23
N TYR A 115 10.06 29.81 13.08
CA TYR A 115 11.28 30.63 12.96
C TYR A 115 11.60 30.94 11.48
N ASP A 116 11.73 32.23 11.17
CA ASP A 116 12.23 32.82 9.92
C ASP A 116 13.75 32.58 9.70
N GLY A 117 14.20 32.64 8.43
CA GLY A 117 15.62 32.84 8.13
C GLY A 117 16.08 32.60 6.69
N HIS A 118 16.10 33.68 5.88
CA HIS A 118 17.00 34.04 4.77
C HIS A 118 17.84 32.98 4.01
N GLY A 119 17.76 33.05 2.67
CA GLY A 119 18.94 33.37 1.85
C GLY A 119 19.46 32.37 0.80
N ALA A 120 19.50 32.86 -0.44
CA ALA A 120 20.45 32.55 -1.53
C ALA A 120 20.22 31.34 -2.47
N ASP A 121 19.84 31.71 -3.71
CA ASP A 121 20.28 31.23 -5.04
C ASP A 121 20.82 29.81 -5.21
N SER A 122 20.21 29.04 -6.12
CA SER A 122 20.77 28.76 -7.47
C SER A 122 19.97 27.73 -8.28
N ASN A 123 19.60 28.13 -9.52
CA ASN A 123 19.41 27.36 -10.76
C ASN A 123 18.82 25.93 -10.73
N VAL A 124 17.57 25.78 -11.19
CA VAL A 124 17.07 24.57 -11.87
C VAL A 124 16.11 24.97 -13.02
N GLU A 125 16.41 24.53 -14.24
CA GLU A 125 15.56 24.68 -15.43
C GLU A 125 14.17 24.01 -15.27
N PRO A 126 13.10 24.50 -15.94
CA PRO A 126 11.74 23.99 -15.73
C PRO A 126 11.45 22.76 -16.60
N HIS A 127 11.16 21.62 -15.98
CA HIS A 127 10.60 20.46 -16.69
C HIS A 127 9.13 20.69 -17.10
N GLN A 128 8.94 20.67 -18.41
CA GLN A 128 7.72 20.79 -19.20
C GLN A 128 6.78 19.56 -19.03
N TYR A 129 5.57 19.75 -18.50
CA TYR A 129 4.45 18.79 -18.49
C TYR A 129 3.50 18.90 -19.72
N SER A 130 3.74 18.14 -20.78
CA SER A 130 2.75 17.99 -21.85
C SER A 130 1.47 17.28 -21.33
N ASN A 131 0.32 17.96 -21.41
CA ASN A 131 -1.01 17.41 -21.15
C ASN A 131 -1.54 16.75 -22.43
N GLY A 132 -1.58 15.41 -22.46
CA GLY A 132 -2.11 14.62 -23.57
C GLY A 132 -3.10 13.59 -23.06
N LYS A 133 -4.27 13.51 -23.72
CA LYS A 133 -5.24 12.42 -23.66
C LYS A 133 -4.52 11.06 -23.71
N ASN A 134 -4.22 10.48 -22.55
CA ASN A 134 -3.82 9.08 -22.47
C ASN A 134 -5.09 8.24 -22.29
N LYS A 135 -5.60 7.70 -23.40
CA LYS A 135 -6.03 6.30 -23.38
C LYS A 135 -4.92 5.56 -22.62
N HIS A 136 -5.25 4.99 -21.47
CA HIS A 136 -4.28 4.31 -20.62
C HIS A 136 -3.76 3.10 -21.40
N LEU A 137 -2.71 3.30 -22.21
CA LEU A 137 -1.83 2.23 -22.62
C LEU A 137 -1.28 1.66 -21.30
N PRO A 138 -1.38 0.35 -21.04
CA PRO A 138 -0.74 -0.23 -19.88
C PRO A 138 0.76 0.06 -20.02
N LYS A 139 1.25 1.05 -19.25
CA LYS A 139 2.68 1.35 -19.21
C LYS A 139 3.35 0.08 -18.73
N ARG A 140 4.25 -0.43 -19.57
CA ARG A 140 5.04 -1.64 -19.33
C ARG A 140 5.67 -1.53 -17.94
N LEU A 141 5.28 -2.42 -17.03
CA LEU A 141 5.99 -2.62 -15.78
C LEU A 141 7.31 -3.31 -16.14
N ASP A 142 8.35 -2.52 -16.39
CA ASP A 142 9.65 -3.07 -16.78
C ASP A 142 10.27 -3.81 -15.59
N PRO A 143 10.71 -5.07 -15.78
CA PRO A 143 11.27 -5.86 -14.70
C PRO A 143 12.65 -5.32 -14.31
N GLU A 144 12.71 -4.62 -13.17
CA GLU A 144 13.97 -4.13 -12.60
C GLU A 144 14.68 -5.25 -11.83
N TYR A 145 15.38 -6.12 -12.57
CA TYR A 145 16.07 -7.27 -12.00
C TYR A 145 17.13 -6.87 -10.96
N TRP A 146 17.82 -5.74 -11.14
CA TRP A 146 18.84 -5.27 -10.19
C TRP A 146 18.26 -4.94 -8.81
N LYS A 147 17.08 -4.28 -8.74
CA LYS A 147 16.39 -4.01 -7.47
C LYS A 147 15.89 -5.30 -6.82
N THR A 148 15.48 -6.26 -7.63
CA THR A 148 15.07 -7.59 -7.16
C THR A 148 16.27 -8.31 -6.54
N ALA A 149 17.44 -8.25 -7.18
CA ALA A 149 18.68 -8.81 -6.66
C ALA A 149 19.07 -8.19 -5.31
N ILE A 150 19.02 -6.86 -5.18
CA ILE A 150 19.28 -6.18 -3.90
C ILE A 150 18.30 -6.65 -2.82
N SER A 151 17.01 -6.75 -3.14
CA SER A 151 16.01 -7.24 -2.17
C SER A 151 16.28 -8.69 -1.74
N CYS A 152 16.71 -9.56 -2.67
CA CYS A 152 17.10 -10.93 -2.37
C CYS A 152 18.35 -10.99 -1.48
N VAL A 153 19.37 -10.16 -1.77
CA VAL A 153 20.57 -10.05 -0.92
C VAL A 153 20.22 -9.54 0.47
N TYR A 154 19.33 -8.55 0.56
CA TYR A 154 18.85 -8.03 1.84
C TYR A 154 18.21 -9.13 2.70
N VAL A 155 17.23 -9.87 2.17
CA VAL A 155 16.58 -10.93 2.96
C VAL A 155 17.54 -12.07 3.29
N PHE A 156 18.49 -12.39 2.39
CA PHE A 156 19.52 -13.40 2.64
C PHE A 156 20.42 -13.01 3.82
N ILE A 157 20.89 -11.76 3.85
CA ILE A 157 21.67 -11.22 4.99
C ILE A 157 20.82 -11.22 6.26
N VAL A 158 19.55 -10.82 6.19
CA VAL A 158 18.65 -10.83 7.36
C VAL A 158 18.45 -12.24 7.90
N PHE A 159 18.28 -13.27 7.05
CA PHE A 159 18.17 -14.65 7.51
C PHE A 159 19.46 -15.19 8.12
N GLY A 160 20.63 -14.84 7.56
CA GLY A 160 21.92 -15.14 8.18
C GLY A 160 22.05 -14.47 9.55
N PHE A 161 21.70 -13.19 9.64
CA PHE A 161 21.68 -12.44 10.90
C PHE A 161 20.69 -13.03 11.90
N THR A 162 19.50 -13.44 11.45
CA THR A 162 18.50 -14.13 12.29
C THR A 162 19.10 -15.40 12.88
N SER A 163 19.73 -16.23 12.05
CA SER A 163 20.34 -17.49 12.50
C SER A 163 21.43 -17.25 13.54
N PHE A 164 22.22 -16.18 13.38
CA PHE A 164 23.23 -15.77 14.36
C PHE A 164 22.60 -15.26 15.67
N VAL A 165 21.57 -14.42 15.60
CA VAL A 165 20.84 -13.93 16.77
C VAL A 165 20.16 -15.09 17.52
N MET A 166 19.61 -16.08 16.82
CA MET A 166 19.04 -17.28 17.46
C MET A 166 20.07 -18.01 18.32
N VAL A 167 21.31 -18.16 17.85
CA VAL A 167 22.39 -18.81 18.64
C VAL A 167 22.73 -17.97 19.87
N ILE A 168 22.81 -16.64 19.74
CA ILE A 168 23.08 -15.76 20.88
C ILE A 168 21.96 -15.83 21.91
N VAL A 169 20.72 -15.77 21.46
CA VAL A 169 19.53 -15.79 22.33
C VAL A 169 19.40 -17.15 23.00
N HIS A 170 19.73 -18.24 22.32
CA HIS A 170 19.78 -19.59 22.89
C HIS A 170 20.69 -19.67 24.13
N ASP A 171 21.87 -19.07 24.09
CA ASP A 171 22.79 -19.03 25.23
C ASP A 171 22.29 -18.12 26.37
N ARG A 172 21.37 -17.19 26.08
CA ARG A 172 20.76 -16.29 27.07
C ARG A 172 19.44 -16.81 27.65
N VAL A 173 18.95 -17.96 27.17
CA VAL A 173 17.71 -18.55 27.69
C VAL A 173 17.87 -18.78 29.19
N PRO A 174 16.93 -18.28 30.03
CA PRO A 174 16.99 -18.51 31.46
C PRO A 174 16.89 -19.99 31.79
N ASP A 175 17.57 -20.42 32.85
CA ASP A 175 17.56 -21.81 33.29
C ASP A 175 16.14 -22.26 33.66
N MET A 176 15.69 -23.38 33.09
CA MET A 176 14.34 -23.92 33.23
C MET A 176 14.03 -24.31 34.67
N GLN A 177 15.03 -24.68 35.48
CA GLN A 177 14.83 -25.01 36.90
C GLN A 177 14.53 -23.78 37.75
N THR A 178 15.09 -22.62 37.38
CA THR A 178 14.91 -21.37 38.14
C THR A 178 13.69 -20.59 37.64
N TYR A 179 13.41 -20.65 36.34
CA TYR A 179 12.34 -19.90 35.69
C TYR A 179 11.41 -20.85 34.92
N PRO A 180 10.26 -21.24 35.51
CA PRO A 180 9.30 -22.11 34.83
C PRO A 180 8.62 -21.41 33.63
N PRO A 181 7.90 -22.16 32.78
CA PRO A 181 7.10 -21.61 31.69
C PRO A 181 6.11 -20.56 32.19
N LEU A 182 5.87 -19.52 31.38
CA LEU A 182 4.85 -18.52 31.70
C LEU A 182 3.45 -19.14 31.58
N PRO A 183 2.48 -18.73 32.43
CA PRO A 183 1.12 -19.23 32.35
C PRO A 183 0.48 -18.80 31.03
N ASP A 184 -0.05 -19.78 30.29
CA ASP A 184 -0.68 -19.56 28.99
C ASP A 184 -1.93 -20.44 28.89
N ILE A 185 -3.08 -19.77 28.82
CA ILE A 185 -4.41 -20.41 28.85
C ILE A 185 -4.54 -21.48 27.77
N PHE A 186 -3.98 -21.27 26.57
CA PHE A 186 -4.09 -22.23 25.48
C PHE A 186 -3.24 -23.47 25.75
N LEU A 187 -1.99 -23.27 26.18
CA LEU A 187 -1.04 -24.34 26.50
C LEU A 187 -1.52 -25.16 27.71
N ASP A 188 -2.20 -24.53 28.68
CA ASP A 188 -2.77 -25.19 29.84
C ASP A 188 -4.04 -26.01 29.50
N SER A 189 -4.77 -25.60 28.45
CA SER A 189 -6.05 -26.22 28.06
C SER A 189 -5.91 -27.36 27.05
N VAL A 190 -4.84 -27.37 26.25
CA VAL A 190 -4.65 -28.32 25.15
C VAL A 190 -3.50 -29.28 25.51
N PRO A 191 -3.69 -30.60 25.39
CA PRO A 191 -2.58 -31.54 25.59
C PRO A 191 -1.59 -31.44 24.43
N ARG A 192 -0.30 -31.53 24.76
CA ARG A 192 0.79 -31.50 23.78
C ARG A 192 0.68 -32.64 22.76
N ILE A 193 0.84 -32.30 21.48
CA ILE A 193 0.90 -33.24 20.36
C ILE A 193 2.31 -33.21 19.74
N PRO A 194 3.14 -34.26 19.93
CA PRO A 194 4.57 -34.22 19.55
C PRO A 194 4.81 -34.18 18.03
N TRP A 195 3.89 -34.71 17.21
CA TRP A 195 3.99 -34.69 15.75
C TRP A 195 3.45 -33.39 15.12
N ALA A 196 2.78 -32.54 15.89
CA ALA A 196 2.10 -31.35 15.36
C ALA A 196 3.10 -30.37 14.71
N PHE A 197 4.27 -30.17 15.33
CA PHE A 197 5.26 -29.24 14.79
C PHE A 197 5.78 -29.65 13.40
N ALA A 198 6.02 -30.95 13.19
CA ALA A 198 6.38 -31.46 11.87
C ALA A 198 5.27 -31.20 10.83
N MET A 199 3.99 -31.29 11.23
CA MET A 199 2.87 -30.96 10.35
C MET A 199 2.78 -29.46 10.02
N THR A 200 3.12 -28.57 10.96
CA THR A 200 3.29 -27.13 10.68
C THR A 200 4.31 -26.91 9.56
N GLU A 201 5.49 -27.53 9.68
CA GLU A 201 6.55 -27.39 8.68
C GLU A 201 6.10 -27.93 7.31
N MET A 202 5.42 -29.07 7.29
CA MET A 202 4.83 -29.61 6.05
C MET A 202 3.81 -28.64 5.43
N CYS A 203 2.92 -28.04 6.22
CA CYS A 203 2.00 -27.00 5.74
C CYS A 203 2.76 -25.80 5.14
N GLY A 204 3.85 -25.38 5.79
CA GLY A 204 4.72 -24.29 5.31
C GLY A 204 5.41 -24.62 4.00
N VAL A 205 5.95 -25.83 3.85
CA VAL A 205 6.58 -26.32 2.62
C VAL A 205 5.55 -26.39 1.48
N VAL A 206 4.34 -26.88 1.73
CA VAL A 206 3.25 -26.93 0.73
C VAL A 206 2.86 -25.52 0.29
N LEU A 207 2.67 -24.58 1.22
CA LEU A 207 2.39 -23.18 0.90
C LEU A 207 3.54 -22.53 0.11
N CYS A 208 4.78 -22.82 0.47
CA CYS A 208 5.96 -22.34 -0.24
C CYS A 208 5.98 -22.86 -1.68
N TYR A 209 5.69 -24.14 -1.89
CA TYR A 209 5.61 -24.72 -3.23
C TYR A 209 4.49 -24.09 -4.07
N ILE A 210 3.29 -23.92 -3.50
CA ILE A 210 2.17 -23.22 -4.16
C ILE A 210 2.60 -21.80 -4.57
N TRP A 211 3.23 -21.06 -3.66
CA TRP A 211 3.71 -19.71 -3.93
C TRP A 211 4.79 -19.68 -5.03
N LEU A 212 5.76 -20.59 -5.00
CA LEU A 212 6.78 -20.70 -6.05
C LEU A 212 6.15 -20.99 -7.41
N LEU A 213 5.12 -21.85 -7.49
CA LEU A 213 4.38 -22.09 -8.72
C LEU A 213 3.67 -20.82 -9.21
N VAL A 214 2.99 -20.09 -8.32
CA VAL A 214 2.37 -18.80 -8.66
C VAL A 214 3.42 -17.83 -9.19
N LEU A 215 4.56 -17.70 -8.51
CA LEU A 215 5.65 -16.82 -8.90
C LEU A 215 6.24 -17.17 -10.27
N LEU A 216 6.41 -18.46 -10.57
CA LEU A 216 6.94 -18.94 -11.85
C LEU A 216 5.98 -18.64 -13.02
N LEU A 217 4.67 -18.78 -12.79
CA LEU A 217 3.64 -18.56 -13.81
C LEU A 217 3.24 -17.09 -13.95
N HIS A 218 3.59 -16.22 -12.98
CA HIS A 218 3.21 -14.81 -13.02
C HIS A 218 4.11 -14.01 -13.97
N LYS A 219 3.51 -13.19 -14.83
CA LYS A 219 4.24 -12.36 -15.82
C LYS A 219 5.20 -11.36 -15.15
N HIS A 220 4.79 -10.80 -14.02
CA HIS A 220 5.56 -9.81 -13.24
C HIS A 220 6.37 -10.40 -12.08
N ARG A 221 6.91 -11.62 -12.24
CA ARG A 221 7.61 -12.38 -11.17
C ARG A 221 8.68 -11.61 -10.40
N SER A 222 9.44 -10.73 -11.05
CA SER A 222 10.49 -9.94 -10.38
C SER A 222 9.91 -8.97 -9.35
N ILE A 223 8.78 -8.33 -9.64
CA ILE A 223 8.12 -7.40 -8.73
C ILE A 223 7.56 -8.16 -7.52
N LEU A 224 6.90 -9.30 -7.75
CA LEU A 224 6.35 -10.14 -6.68
C LEU A 224 7.46 -10.65 -5.75
N LEU A 225 8.56 -11.18 -6.31
CA LEU A 225 9.70 -11.67 -5.54
C LEU A 225 10.33 -10.54 -4.71
N ARG A 226 10.54 -9.36 -5.31
CA ARG A 226 11.07 -8.19 -4.61
C ARG A 226 10.19 -7.77 -3.42
N ARG A 227 8.86 -7.76 -3.60
CA ARG A 227 7.92 -7.42 -2.52
C ARG A 227 7.97 -8.44 -1.39
N LEU A 228 8.00 -9.73 -1.72
CA LEU A 228 8.14 -10.81 -0.76
C LEU A 228 9.43 -10.68 0.05
N CYS A 229 10.58 -10.55 -0.62
CA CYS A 229 11.88 -10.42 0.03
C CYS A 229 11.95 -9.18 0.93
N SER A 230 11.43 -8.03 0.47
CA SER A 230 11.37 -6.81 1.28
C SER A 230 10.51 -6.96 2.53
N LEU A 231 9.31 -7.54 2.41
CA LEU A 231 8.41 -7.73 3.53
C LEU A 231 8.93 -8.76 4.53
N MET A 232 9.39 -9.91 4.03
CA MET A 232 9.94 -10.98 4.85
C MET A 232 11.18 -10.49 5.60
N GLY A 233 12.13 -9.82 4.92
CA GLY A 233 13.32 -9.26 5.56
C GLY A 233 12.99 -8.21 6.62
N THR A 234 12.00 -7.34 6.39
CA THR A 234 11.61 -6.32 7.37
C THR A 234 11.03 -6.94 8.64
N VAL A 235 10.14 -7.93 8.49
CA VAL A 235 9.50 -8.62 9.61
C VAL A 235 10.53 -9.43 10.42
N PHE A 236 11.42 -10.16 9.74
CA PHE A 236 12.46 -10.94 10.42
C PHE A 236 13.52 -10.06 11.08
N LEU A 237 13.86 -8.90 10.51
CA LEU A 237 14.75 -7.95 11.17
C LEU A 237 14.14 -7.41 12.47
N LEU A 238 12.84 -7.08 12.45
CA LEU A 238 12.11 -6.71 13.68
C LEU A 238 12.17 -7.84 14.70
N ARG A 239 11.95 -9.09 14.27
CA ARG A 239 12.06 -10.29 15.12
C ARG A 239 13.45 -10.39 15.77
N CYS A 240 14.53 -10.18 15.02
CA CYS A 240 15.90 -10.20 15.57
C CYS A 240 16.08 -9.19 16.69
N ILE A 241 15.60 -7.96 16.49
CA ILE A 241 15.69 -6.90 17.50
C ILE A 241 14.89 -7.30 18.75
N THR A 242 13.65 -7.76 18.57
CA THR A 242 12.79 -8.13 19.70
C THR A 242 13.40 -9.28 20.51
N MET A 243 13.78 -10.40 19.86
CA MET A 243 14.35 -11.56 20.56
C MET A 243 15.68 -11.24 21.26
N PHE A 244 16.47 -10.33 20.70
CA PHE A 244 17.71 -9.88 21.34
C PHE A 244 17.45 -9.01 22.57
N VAL A 245 16.45 -8.14 22.53
CA VAL A 245 16.09 -7.23 23.63
C VAL A 245 15.48 -8.00 24.80
N THR A 246 14.66 -9.02 24.53
CA THR A 246 14.03 -9.83 25.58
C THR A 246 13.98 -11.29 25.17
N SER A 247 14.60 -12.13 26.00
CA SER A 247 14.59 -13.59 25.85
C SER A 247 13.63 -14.18 26.88
N LEU A 248 12.59 -14.87 26.43
CA LEU A 248 11.59 -15.49 27.31
C LEU A 248 12.00 -16.90 27.74
N SER A 249 11.39 -17.40 28.82
CA SER A 249 11.57 -18.77 29.29
C SER A 249 10.91 -19.78 28.33
N VAL A 250 11.40 -21.02 28.36
CA VAL A 250 10.96 -22.10 27.48
C VAL A 250 9.49 -22.47 27.77
N PRO A 251 8.62 -22.63 26.76
CA PRO A 251 7.19 -22.88 26.94
C PRO A 251 6.84 -24.31 27.39
N GLY A 252 7.79 -25.26 27.33
CA GLY A 252 7.54 -26.65 27.74
C GLY A 252 8.80 -27.36 28.22
N GLU A 253 8.65 -28.24 29.22
CA GLU A 253 9.74 -29.02 29.81
C GLU A 253 10.35 -30.04 28.83
N HIS A 254 9.64 -30.35 27.74
CA HIS A 254 10.09 -31.31 26.73
C HIS A 254 11.22 -30.81 25.84
N LEU A 255 11.44 -29.48 25.79
CA LEU A 255 12.60 -28.93 25.10
C LEU A 255 13.78 -28.93 26.06
N GLN A 256 14.68 -29.91 25.92
CA GLN A 256 15.94 -29.93 26.67
C GLN A 256 16.92 -28.91 26.09
N CYS A 257 16.82 -27.67 26.56
CA CYS A 257 17.70 -26.58 26.17
C CYS A 257 18.83 -26.45 27.21
N SER A 258 20.05 -26.87 26.87
CA SER A 258 21.23 -26.64 27.73
C SER A 258 21.92 -25.34 27.31
N GLY A 259 21.76 -24.27 28.10
CA GLY A 259 22.20 -22.90 27.77
C GLY A 259 23.71 -22.64 27.71
N LYS A 260 24.58 -23.67 27.66
CA LYS A 260 26.04 -23.50 27.72
C LYS A 260 26.84 -24.47 26.86
N LEU A 261 26.36 -24.82 25.65
CA LEU A 261 27.06 -25.81 24.82
C LEU A 261 28.24 -25.25 23.99
N TYR A 262 28.38 -23.92 23.81
CA TYR A 262 29.38 -23.33 22.91
C TYR A 262 30.12 -22.13 23.51
N ASP A 263 31.31 -22.34 24.08
CA ASP A 263 32.15 -21.24 24.57
C ASP A 263 32.87 -20.49 23.44
N ASN A 264 33.17 -21.15 22.32
CA ASN A 264 33.96 -20.58 21.24
C ASN A 264 33.10 -19.84 20.20
N MET A 265 33.46 -18.61 19.86
CA MET A 265 32.80 -17.80 18.81
C MET A 265 32.73 -18.53 17.46
N TRP A 266 33.76 -19.31 17.12
CA TRP A 266 33.78 -20.12 15.90
C TRP A 266 32.71 -21.23 15.91
N ALA A 267 32.51 -21.89 17.06
CA ALA A 267 31.48 -22.91 17.20
C ALA A 267 30.06 -22.31 17.10
N LYS A 268 29.87 -21.09 17.64
CA LYS A 268 28.62 -20.33 17.48
C LYS A 268 28.35 -19.99 16.01
N LEU A 269 29.36 -19.53 15.27
CA LEU A 269 29.24 -19.27 13.83
C LEU A 269 28.93 -20.55 13.04
N GLN A 270 29.57 -21.66 13.37
CA GLN A 270 29.32 -22.95 12.71
C GLN A 270 27.88 -23.44 12.96
N ARG A 271 27.36 -23.29 14.18
CA ARG A 271 25.95 -23.60 14.47
C ARG A 271 24.99 -22.62 13.79
N ALA A 272 25.31 -21.32 13.77
CA ALA A 272 24.51 -20.33 13.06
C ALA A 272 24.44 -20.64 11.56
N PHE A 273 25.55 -21.09 10.96
CA PHE A 273 25.59 -21.55 9.56
C PHE A 273 24.76 -22.83 9.34
N ALA A 274 24.80 -23.79 10.27
CA ALA A 274 23.95 -24.98 10.21
C ALA A 274 22.45 -24.63 10.27
N ILE A 275 22.05 -23.73 11.17
CA ILE A 275 20.68 -23.21 11.27
C ILE A 275 20.29 -22.51 9.97
N TRP A 276 21.18 -21.66 9.44
CA TRP A 276 20.92 -20.89 8.23
C TRP A 276 20.75 -21.78 6.99
N SER A 277 21.62 -22.78 6.82
CA SER A 277 21.55 -23.73 5.71
C SER A 277 20.34 -24.68 5.80
N GLY A 278 19.87 -24.99 7.01
CA GLY A 278 18.63 -25.73 7.26
C GLY A 278 17.36 -24.87 7.20
N PHE A 279 17.46 -23.59 6.85
CA PHE A 279 16.36 -22.61 6.90
C PHE A 279 15.62 -22.54 8.25
N GLY A 280 16.28 -22.95 9.34
CA GLY A 280 15.71 -22.98 10.68
C GLY A 280 14.58 -24.01 10.89
N MET A 281 14.46 -25.02 10.02
CA MET A 281 13.44 -26.07 10.15
C MET A 281 13.93 -27.21 11.05
N THR A 282 13.07 -27.67 11.96
CA THR A 282 13.30 -28.87 12.79
C THR A 282 13.34 -30.15 11.97
N LEU A 283 12.68 -30.23 10.81
CA LEU A 283 12.82 -31.35 9.85
C LEU A 283 14.26 -31.59 9.41
N THR A 284 15.11 -30.55 9.45
CA THR A 284 16.55 -30.65 9.14
C THR A 284 17.41 -31.01 10.34
N GLY A 285 16.78 -31.35 11.47
CA GLY A 285 17.45 -31.72 12.73
C GLY A 285 17.90 -30.53 13.57
N VAL A 286 17.44 -29.32 13.24
CA VAL A 286 17.83 -28.09 13.95
C VAL A 286 16.80 -27.79 15.04
N HIS A 287 17.18 -28.00 16.31
CA HIS A 287 16.42 -27.53 17.46
C HIS A 287 17.09 -26.28 18.04
N THR A 288 16.35 -25.19 18.07
CA THR A 288 16.76 -23.92 18.68
C THR A 288 15.82 -23.58 19.81
N CYS A 289 16.35 -22.94 20.85
CA CYS A 289 15.55 -22.43 21.96
C CYS A 289 15.79 -20.94 22.13
N GLY A 290 14.81 -20.25 22.69
CA GLY A 290 14.89 -18.82 23.01
C GLY A 290 14.26 -17.91 21.96
N ASP A 291 13.72 -18.46 20.88
CA ASP A 291 13.04 -17.70 19.83
C ASP A 291 11.53 -17.51 20.08
N TYR A 292 11.17 -17.44 21.36
CA TYR A 292 9.80 -17.31 21.89
C TYR A 292 9.35 -15.86 22.01
N MET A 293 9.82 -14.95 21.16
CA MET A 293 9.17 -13.65 21.00
C MET A 293 8.93 -13.46 19.53
N PHE A 294 7.65 -13.55 19.14
CA PHE A 294 7.16 -13.50 17.75
C PHE A 294 7.55 -14.74 16.91
N SER A 295 6.60 -15.65 16.63
CA SER A 295 6.88 -16.92 15.92
C SER A 295 7.19 -16.72 14.42
N GLY A 296 8.38 -17.15 13.98
CA GLY A 296 8.78 -17.07 12.56
C GLY A 296 8.02 -18.02 11.64
N HIS A 297 7.65 -19.21 12.12
CA HIS A 297 6.81 -20.14 11.36
C HIS A 297 5.44 -19.53 11.06
N THR A 298 4.84 -18.87 12.05
CA THR A 298 3.58 -18.15 11.87
C THR A 298 3.70 -17.02 10.84
N VAL A 299 4.81 -16.26 10.89
CA VAL A 299 5.10 -15.20 9.90
C VAL A 299 5.19 -15.77 8.50
N VAL A 300 5.96 -16.84 8.31
CA VAL A 300 6.17 -17.45 6.98
C VAL A 300 4.86 -18.01 6.43
N LEU A 301 4.11 -18.77 7.22
CA LEU A 301 2.79 -19.31 6.84
C LEU A 301 1.83 -18.19 6.43
N THR A 302 1.70 -17.17 7.29
CA THR A 302 0.75 -16.07 7.08
C THR A 302 1.15 -15.22 5.88
N MET A 303 2.44 -14.90 5.74
CA MET A 303 2.97 -14.13 4.62
C MET A 303 2.75 -14.87 3.30
N LEU A 304 3.11 -16.16 3.22
CA LEU A 304 2.89 -16.98 2.02
C LEU A 304 1.41 -17.05 1.66
N ASN A 305 0.53 -17.28 2.64
CA ASN A 305 -0.92 -17.28 2.42
C ASN A 305 -1.40 -15.95 1.83
N PHE A 306 -1.01 -14.80 2.40
CA PHE A 306 -1.43 -13.50 1.88
C PHE A 306 -0.90 -13.22 0.48
N PHE A 307 0.36 -13.55 0.20
CA PHE A 307 0.92 -13.41 -1.14
C PHE A 307 0.20 -14.31 -2.17
N VAL A 308 -0.13 -15.55 -1.81
CA VAL A 308 -0.94 -16.42 -2.67
C VAL A 308 -2.30 -15.77 -2.94
N THR A 309 -3.00 -15.27 -1.93
CA THR A 309 -4.34 -14.68 -2.10
C THR A 309 -4.35 -13.37 -2.88
N GLU A 310 -3.35 -12.50 -2.70
CA GLU A 310 -3.27 -11.18 -3.35
C GLU A 310 -2.93 -11.32 -4.85
N TYR A 311 -1.96 -12.17 -5.16
CA TYR A 311 -1.41 -12.28 -6.51
C TYR A 311 -2.07 -13.34 -7.39
N THR A 312 -3.15 -13.98 -6.92
CA THR A 312 -3.93 -14.93 -7.71
C THR A 312 -5.31 -14.41 -8.10
N PRO A 313 -5.89 -14.86 -9.22
CA PRO A 313 -7.19 -14.36 -9.68
C PRO A 313 -8.28 -14.73 -8.68
N ARG A 314 -9.27 -13.85 -8.51
CA ARG A 314 -10.43 -14.09 -7.64
C ARG A 314 -11.30 -15.29 -8.07
N SER A 315 -11.10 -15.83 -9.26
CA SER A 315 -11.80 -17.04 -9.72
C SER A 315 -11.23 -18.32 -9.11
N TRP A 316 -9.99 -18.30 -8.61
CA TRP A 316 -9.30 -19.48 -8.07
C TRP A 316 -9.64 -19.69 -6.59
N ASN A 317 -10.94 -19.74 -6.27
CA ASN A 317 -11.45 -19.86 -4.91
C ASN A 317 -10.87 -21.08 -4.18
N PHE A 318 -10.74 -22.22 -4.86
CA PHE A 318 -10.15 -23.43 -4.27
C PHE A 318 -8.73 -23.18 -3.73
N LEU A 319 -7.90 -22.47 -4.50
CA LEU A 319 -6.52 -22.18 -4.09
C LEU A 319 -6.47 -21.25 -2.87
N HIS A 320 -7.36 -20.24 -2.83
CA HIS A 320 -7.49 -19.34 -1.68
C HIS A 320 -7.99 -20.08 -0.44
N THR A 321 -9.01 -20.91 -0.59
CA THR A 321 -9.51 -21.73 0.52
C THR A 321 -8.42 -22.66 1.03
N LEU A 322 -7.70 -23.35 0.14
CA LEU A 322 -6.60 -24.22 0.52
C LEU A 322 -5.49 -23.46 1.26
N SER A 323 -5.10 -22.27 0.79
CA SER A 323 -4.04 -21.49 1.43
C SER A 323 -4.44 -21.03 2.84
N TRP A 324 -5.69 -20.58 3.02
CA TRP A 324 -6.22 -20.20 4.32
C TRP A 324 -6.35 -21.39 5.28
N VAL A 325 -6.79 -22.54 4.78
CA VAL A 325 -6.87 -23.78 5.55
C VAL A 325 -5.47 -24.21 6.02
N LEU A 326 -4.49 -24.24 5.13
CA LEU A 326 -3.10 -24.56 5.50
C LEU A 326 -2.51 -23.58 6.52
N ASN A 327 -2.83 -22.28 6.39
CA ASN A 327 -2.41 -21.27 7.35
C ASN A 327 -3.04 -21.49 8.73
N LEU A 328 -4.36 -21.71 8.79
CA LEU A 328 -5.07 -21.93 10.05
C LEU A 328 -4.62 -23.21 10.75
N PHE A 329 -4.52 -24.32 10.03
CA PHE A 329 -4.02 -25.57 10.59
C PHE A 329 -2.55 -25.48 10.98
N GLY A 330 -1.71 -24.81 10.19
CA GLY A 330 -0.31 -24.56 10.53
C GLY A 330 -0.15 -23.80 11.85
N ILE A 331 -0.95 -22.74 12.04
CA ILE A 331 -1.02 -21.96 13.29
C ILE A 331 -1.50 -22.83 14.46
N PHE A 332 -2.56 -23.61 14.27
CA PHE A 332 -3.06 -24.52 15.30
C PHE A 332 -2.00 -25.54 15.72
N PHE A 333 -1.31 -26.15 14.75
CA PHE A 333 -0.26 -27.14 15.02
C PHE A 333 0.96 -26.56 15.74
N ILE A 334 1.30 -25.28 15.50
CA ILE A 334 2.35 -24.59 16.28
C ILE A 334 1.99 -24.57 17.76
N LEU A 335 0.76 -24.18 18.07
CA LEU A 335 0.28 -24.08 19.44
C LEU A 335 0.15 -25.48 20.08
N ALA A 336 -0.40 -26.45 19.35
CA ALA A 336 -0.59 -27.82 19.83
C ALA A 336 0.74 -28.56 20.08
N ALA A 337 1.84 -28.13 19.45
CA ALA A 337 3.17 -28.69 19.70
C ALA A 337 3.82 -28.18 21.01
N HIS A 338 3.30 -27.09 21.58
CA HIS A 338 3.84 -26.40 22.76
C HIS A 338 5.26 -25.84 22.53
N GLU A 339 5.58 -25.47 21.29
CA GLU A 339 6.90 -24.93 20.91
C GLU A 339 6.94 -23.39 20.97
N HIS A 340 5.78 -22.73 20.97
CA HIS A 340 5.65 -21.28 21.09
C HIS A 340 4.49 -20.92 22.02
N TYR A 341 4.58 -19.76 22.68
CA TYR A 341 3.46 -19.21 23.43
C TYR A 341 2.35 -18.74 22.48
N SER A 342 1.11 -18.76 22.95
CA SER A 342 -0.05 -18.25 22.22
C SER A 342 0.11 -16.78 21.84
N ILE A 343 0.73 -15.98 22.71
CA ILE A 343 1.03 -14.58 22.46
C ILE A 343 2.04 -14.40 21.30
N ASP A 344 3.02 -15.29 21.17
CA ASP A 344 4.00 -15.23 20.08
C ASP A 344 3.34 -15.41 18.73
N VAL A 345 2.39 -16.33 18.67
CA VAL A 345 1.61 -16.65 17.47
C VAL A 345 0.62 -15.54 17.16
N PHE A 346 -0.05 -14.99 18.17
CA PHE A 346 -0.99 -13.88 17.99
C PHE A 346 -0.29 -12.61 17.48
N ILE A 347 0.82 -12.20 18.12
CA ILE A 347 1.58 -11.02 17.70
C ILE A 347 2.20 -11.29 16.31
N ALA A 348 2.71 -12.50 16.04
CA ALA A 348 3.16 -12.95 14.72
C ALA A 348 2.15 -12.70 13.61
N PHE A 349 0.94 -13.19 13.81
CA PHE A 349 -0.16 -13.00 12.88
C PHE A 349 -0.53 -11.51 12.74
N TYR A 350 -0.60 -10.77 13.84
CA TYR A 350 -0.99 -9.36 13.84
C TYR A 350 0.00 -8.46 13.07
N ILE A 351 1.29 -8.49 13.40
CA ILE A 351 2.30 -7.64 12.75
C ILE A 351 2.43 -8.01 11.28
N THR A 352 2.42 -9.31 10.94
CA THR A 352 2.49 -9.78 9.55
C THR A 352 1.31 -9.23 8.74
N THR A 353 0.10 -9.32 9.28
CA THR A 353 -1.11 -8.78 8.65
C THR A 353 -1.05 -7.26 8.48
N ARG A 354 -0.64 -6.53 9.52
CA ARG A 354 -0.56 -5.06 9.45
C ARG A 354 0.51 -4.58 8.48
N LEU A 355 1.70 -5.16 8.52
CA LEU A 355 2.77 -4.81 7.58
C LEU A 355 2.39 -5.14 6.14
N PHE A 356 1.75 -6.29 5.90
CA PHE A 356 1.26 -6.66 4.57
C PHE A 356 0.24 -5.65 4.05
N LEU A 357 -0.79 -5.32 4.85
CA LEU A 357 -1.83 -4.37 4.48
C LEU A 357 -1.27 -2.96 4.26
N TYR A 358 -0.40 -2.48 5.15
CA TYR A 358 0.21 -1.16 5.00
C TYR A 358 1.07 -1.08 3.75
N TYR A 359 1.88 -2.10 3.48
CA TYR A 359 2.70 -2.16 2.28
C TYR A 359 1.86 -2.11 1.00
N HIS A 360 0.81 -2.94 0.90
CA HIS A 360 -0.03 -3.01 -0.30
C HIS A 360 -0.92 -1.78 -0.45
N THR A 361 -1.40 -1.20 0.65
CA THR A 361 -2.16 0.07 0.62
C THR A 361 -1.30 1.21 0.09
N LEU A 362 -0.05 1.32 0.57
CA LEU A 362 0.92 2.29 0.08
C LEU A 362 1.30 2.03 -1.39
N ALA A 363 1.51 0.77 -1.78
CA ALA A 363 1.88 0.41 -3.15
C ALA A 363 0.74 0.65 -4.16
N ASN A 364 -0.51 0.47 -3.74
CA ASN A 364 -1.67 0.59 -4.62
C ASN A 364 -2.18 2.04 -4.73
N THR A 365 -1.85 2.90 -3.76
CA THR A 365 -2.34 4.30 -3.71
C THR A 365 -1.26 5.29 -4.16
N ARG A 366 -1.42 5.83 -5.38
CA ARG A 366 -0.44 6.76 -5.99
C ARG A 366 -0.15 8.02 -5.17
N ALA A 367 -1.14 8.56 -4.47
CA ALA A 367 -0.98 9.76 -3.65
C ALA A 367 0.04 9.56 -2.51
N TYR A 368 0.10 8.35 -1.93
CA TYR A 368 1.05 8.04 -0.86
C TYR A 368 2.44 7.67 -1.37
N GLN A 369 2.55 7.03 -2.55
CA GLN A 369 3.86 6.71 -3.15
C GLN A 369 4.73 7.96 -3.42
N GLN A 370 4.11 9.09 -3.80
CA GLN A 370 4.82 10.34 -4.08
C GLN A 370 4.98 11.26 -2.86
N SER A 371 4.42 10.90 -1.71
CA SER A 371 4.55 11.71 -0.50
C SER A 371 5.97 11.68 0.07
N ARG A 372 6.51 12.85 0.40
CA ARG A 372 7.80 13.01 1.11
C ARG A 372 7.79 12.26 2.45
N ARG A 373 6.62 12.16 3.10
CA ARG A 373 6.43 11.45 4.39
C ARG A 373 6.64 9.95 4.23
N ALA A 374 6.07 9.34 3.19
CA ALA A 374 6.24 7.91 2.93
C ALA A 374 7.72 7.55 2.65
N ARG A 375 8.46 8.45 1.99
CA ARG A 375 9.91 8.27 1.74
C ARG A 375 10.76 8.32 3.01
N ILE A 376 10.39 9.15 3.97
CA ILE A 376 11.10 9.29 5.25
C ILE A 376 10.78 8.12 6.19
N TRP A 377 9.50 7.75 6.29
CA TRP A 377 9.03 6.71 7.22
C TRP A 377 9.30 5.30 6.69
N PHE A 378 9.29 5.11 5.37
CA PHE A 378 9.51 3.82 4.72
C PHE A 378 10.53 3.96 3.57
N PRO A 379 11.82 4.20 3.88
CA PRO A 379 12.85 4.43 2.87
C PRO A 379 13.05 3.20 1.95
N MET A 380 13.03 2.00 2.50
CA MET A 380 13.12 0.73 1.74
C MET A 380 11.93 0.55 0.78
N PHE A 381 10.71 0.86 1.25
CA PHE A 381 9.51 0.84 0.41
C PHE A 381 9.63 1.83 -0.75
N SER A 382 10.03 3.08 -0.46
CA SER A 382 10.18 4.11 -1.50
C SER A 382 11.19 3.66 -2.56
N PHE A 383 12.34 3.13 -2.16
CA PHE A 383 13.37 2.67 -3.11
C PHE A 383 12.88 1.55 -4.04
N PHE A 384 12.23 0.52 -3.49
CA PHE A 384 11.76 -0.61 -4.28
C PHE A 384 10.55 -0.26 -5.16
N GLU A 385 9.61 0.56 -4.69
CA GLU A 385 8.35 0.84 -5.40
C GLU A 385 8.38 2.13 -6.25
N CYS A 386 9.48 2.89 -6.28
CA CYS A 386 9.63 4.14 -7.07
C CYS A 386 9.15 4.04 -8.54
N ASN A 387 9.31 2.88 -9.18
CA ASN A 387 9.00 2.67 -10.60
C ASN A 387 7.72 1.84 -10.85
N VAL A 388 7.05 1.36 -9.79
CA VAL A 388 5.80 0.60 -9.89
C VAL A 388 4.62 1.51 -9.60
N LYS A 389 3.95 1.96 -10.66
CA LYS A 389 2.89 2.99 -10.59
C LYS A 389 1.48 2.38 -10.52
N GLY A 390 1.16 1.75 -9.39
CA GLY A 390 -0.19 1.23 -9.08
C GLY A 390 -0.25 -0.29 -8.88
N PRO A 391 -1.48 -0.86 -8.81
CA PRO A 391 -1.67 -2.29 -8.56
C PRO A 391 -1.11 -3.14 -9.70
N VAL A 392 -0.44 -4.23 -9.34
CA VAL A 392 0.10 -5.20 -10.29
C VAL A 392 -1.05 -6.06 -10.81
N PRO A 393 -1.28 -6.15 -12.13
CA PRO A 393 -2.35 -6.99 -12.66
C PRO A 393 -1.97 -8.47 -12.52
N ASN A 394 -2.95 -9.31 -12.19
CA ASN A 394 -2.80 -10.76 -12.05
C ASN A 394 -2.78 -11.42 -13.44
N GLU A 395 -1.70 -11.19 -14.18
CA GLU A 395 -1.45 -11.75 -15.52
C GLU A 395 -0.48 -12.93 -15.44
N TYR A 396 -0.89 -14.06 -16.01
CA TYR A 396 -0.11 -15.29 -16.04
C TYR A 396 0.47 -15.55 -17.42
N CYS A 397 1.72 -15.98 -17.48
CA CYS A 397 2.42 -16.34 -18.70
C CYS A 397 3.26 -17.60 -18.45
N TRP A 398 3.26 -18.52 -19.41
CA TRP A 398 4.12 -19.70 -19.32
C TRP A 398 5.60 -19.27 -19.37
N PRO A 399 6.45 -19.67 -18.41
CA PRO A 399 7.82 -19.18 -18.32
C PRO A 399 8.77 -19.79 -19.37
N PHE A 400 8.37 -20.90 -19.99
CA PHE A 400 9.15 -21.57 -21.04
C PHE A 400 8.59 -21.22 -22.41
N SER A 401 9.44 -21.09 -23.43
CA SER A 401 8.99 -21.08 -24.82
C SER A 401 8.15 -22.34 -25.04
N ARG A 402 6.89 -22.17 -25.47
CA ARG A 402 5.89 -23.26 -25.59
C ARG A 402 6.56 -24.57 -26.02
N PRO A 403 6.44 -25.69 -25.27
CA PRO A 403 6.73 -26.96 -25.89
C PRO A 403 5.72 -27.11 -27.04
N ILE A 404 6.24 -27.22 -28.26
CA ILE A 404 5.50 -27.51 -29.50
C ILE A 404 4.52 -28.68 -29.29
N PHE A 405 4.78 -29.52 -28.28
CA PHE A 405 3.98 -30.64 -27.82
C PHE A 405 2.53 -30.33 -27.37
N MET A 406 2.26 -29.16 -26.77
CA MET A 406 0.88 -28.87 -26.30
C MET A 406 -0.09 -28.42 -27.42
N LYS A 407 0.41 -28.11 -28.62
CA LYS A 407 -0.46 -27.86 -29.78
C LYS A 407 -1.11 -29.12 -30.34
N ASN A 408 -0.62 -30.31 -29.96
CA ASN A 408 -1.14 -31.58 -30.46
C ASN A 408 -2.12 -32.27 -29.49
N ILE A 409 -2.27 -31.77 -28.25
CA ILE A 409 -3.13 -32.39 -27.23
C ILE A 409 -4.41 -31.57 -27.00
N LEU A 410 -4.41 -30.28 -27.29
CA LEU A 410 -5.63 -29.49 -27.45
C LEU A 410 -5.69 -29.00 -28.90
N GLY A 411 -6.22 -29.87 -29.76
CA GLY A 411 -6.68 -29.50 -31.11
C GLY A 411 -7.84 -28.52 -31.03
#